data_AF-A0A5Q2RJ67-F1
#
_entry.id   AF-A0A5Q2RJ67-F1
#
_cell.length_a   1.000
_cell.length_b   1.000
_cell.length_c   1.000
_cell.angle_alpha   90.00
_cell.angle_beta   90.00
_cell.angle_gamma   90.00
#
_symmetry.space_group_name_H-M   'P 1'
#
loop_
_entity.id
_entity.type
_entity.pdbx_description
1 polymer ?
#
loop_
_entity_poly.entity_id
_entity_poly.type
_entity_poly.pdbx_seq_one_letter_code
_entity_poly.pdbx_strand_id
1 'polypeptide(L)'
;MTDRPSGWGAGDEPTIAVPATGDGDPPTTVMPPVAAGDDEPPRRGPGWILPVLLVLLVLVAGALAWVLLADDGDDDPEPTTTTSSPVEGSTTTAVDDTTTSSAPTTTAPSTTTTTAPATTTTATTPLAVTSIEASEFTCPGSLTLSWTTQGAVSVEVAIDTPGGVYDTGPPEGSMEVPAPCGGDAQTYYVTALATNGDRSTQELTLESP
;
A
#
# COMPACT_ATOMS: atom_id res chain seq x y z
N MET A 1 29.24 44.32 -5.54
CA MET A 1 28.40 45.53 -5.31
C MET A 1 26.99 45.15 -5.73
N THR A 2 26.23 44.59 -4.79
CA THR A 2 25.06 45.22 -4.12
C THR A 2 23.86 45.17 -5.07
N ASP A 3 22.83 44.35 -4.85
CA ASP A 3 21.85 44.54 -3.77
C ASP A 3 20.97 43.29 -3.58
N ARG A 4 20.58 43.00 -2.34
CA ARG A 4 19.59 42.00 -1.93
C ARG A 4 18.41 42.77 -1.33
N PRO A 5 17.16 42.61 -1.79
CA PRO A 5 16.02 43.02 -0.99
C PRO A 5 15.60 41.87 -0.08
N SER A 6 15.84 42.10 1.21
CA SER A 6 15.21 41.46 2.35
C SER A 6 13.69 41.69 2.31
N GLY A 7 12.91 40.62 2.26
CA GLY A 7 11.46 40.66 2.44
C GLY A 7 11.06 39.71 3.57
N TRP A 8 11.26 40.16 4.81
CA TRP A 8 10.73 39.52 6.01
C TRP A 8 9.26 39.89 6.15
N GLY A 9 8.37 38.98 5.76
CA GLY A 9 6.95 39.04 6.09
C GLY A 9 6.71 38.24 7.36
N ALA A 10 6.72 38.91 8.51
CA ALA A 10 6.13 38.38 9.73
C ALA A 10 4.60 38.42 9.53
N GLY A 11 4.03 37.28 9.14
CA GLY A 11 2.59 37.08 9.09
C GLY A 11 2.07 36.83 10.49
N ASP A 12 1.25 37.76 10.97
CA ASP A 12 0.54 37.71 12.25
C ASP A 12 -0.22 36.39 12.43
N GLU A 13 0.10 35.64 13.49
CA GLU A 13 -0.75 34.57 14.00
C GLU A 13 -2.02 35.19 14.62
N PRO A 14 -3.24 34.80 14.20
CA PRO A 14 -4.43 35.13 14.95
C PRO A 14 -4.44 34.33 16.25
N THR A 15 -4.03 34.96 17.34
CA THR A 15 -4.26 34.46 18.71
C THR A 15 -5.78 34.43 18.96
N ILE A 16 -6.38 33.25 18.80
CA ILE A 16 -7.77 33.02 19.22
C ILE A 16 -7.75 32.77 20.73
N ALA A 17 -8.13 33.79 21.49
CA ALA A 17 -8.40 33.68 22.91
C ALA A 17 -9.68 32.84 23.10
N VAL A 18 -9.53 31.61 23.62
CA VAL A 18 -10.64 30.78 24.08
C VAL A 18 -11.03 31.23 25.49
N PRO A 19 -12.28 31.67 25.74
CA PRO A 19 -12.73 31.97 27.09
C PRO A 19 -12.87 30.67 27.90
N ALA A 20 -12.10 30.58 28.98
CA ALA A 20 -12.33 29.62 30.05
C ALA A 20 -13.55 30.07 30.85
N THR A 21 -14.66 29.33 30.81
CA THR A 21 -15.72 29.44 31.82
C THR A 21 -16.62 28.21 31.76
N GLY A 22 -16.62 27.42 32.82
CA GLY A 22 -17.48 26.25 32.92
C GLY A 22 -17.24 25.39 34.15
N ASP A 23 -17.10 26.01 35.33
CA ASP A 23 -17.33 25.35 36.62
C ASP A 23 -18.80 24.93 36.70
N GLY A 24 -19.09 23.73 36.20
CA GLY A 24 -20.37 23.05 36.35
C GLY A 24 -20.22 21.95 37.38
N ASP A 25 -20.56 22.27 38.64
CA ASP A 25 -20.79 21.30 39.71
C ASP A 25 -21.65 20.12 39.22
N PRO A 26 -21.27 18.86 39.50
CA PRO A 26 -22.12 17.71 39.20
C PRO A 26 -23.36 17.74 40.10
N PRO A 27 -24.56 17.44 39.58
CA PRO A 27 -25.71 17.21 40.45
C PRO A 27 -25.43 15.98 41.32
N THR A 28 -25.33 16.21 42.63
CA THR A 28 -25.29 15.15 43.64
C THR A 28 -26.60 14.37 43.58
N THR A 29 -26.61 13.27 42.81
CA THR A 29 -27.74 12.36 42.75
C THR A 29 -27.76 11.55 44.04
N VAL A 30 -28.67 11.91 44.93
CA VAL A 30 -28.97 11.16 46.15
C VAL A 30 -29.56 9.81 45.73
N MET A 31 -28.77 8.74 45.84
CA MET A 31 -29.26 7.38 45.68
C MET A 31 -30.03 6.93 46.93
N PRO A 32 -31.23 6.34 46.80
CA PRO A 32 -31.90 5.64 47.89
C PRO A 32 -31.21 4.30 48.18
N PRO A 33 -31.30 3.77 49.42
CA PRO A 33 -30.82 2.42 49.73
C PRO A 33 -31.81 1.39 49.16
N VAL A 34 -31.43 0.72 48.07
CA VAL A 34 -32.24 -0.36 47.48
C VAL A 34 -31.56 -1.71 47.71
N ALA A 35 -32.27 -2.48 48.53
CA ALA A 35 -32.26 -3.92 48.77
C ALA A 35 -31.33 -4.81 47.94
N ALA A 36 -30.62 -5.67 48.67
CA ALA A 36 -30.08 -6.92 48.17
C ALA A 36 -31.20 -7.77 47.56
N GLY A 37 -31.22 -7.87 46.24
CA GLY A 37 -31.97 -8.86 45.49
C GLY A 37 -30.99 -9.78 44.79
N ASP A 38 -31.07 -11.07 45.09
CA ASP A 38 -30.42 -12.16 44.37
C ASP A 38 -30.95 -12.23 42.93
N ASP A 39 -30.33 -11.47 42.01
CA ASP A 39 -30.56 -11.62 40.57
C ASP A 39 -29.51 -12.55 39.98
N GLU A 40 -29.89 -13.82 39.83
CA GLU A 40 -29.16 -14.81 39.04
C GLU A 40 -29.16 -14.37 37.56
N PRO A 41 -27.99 -14.15 36.92
CA PRO A 41 -27.96 -13.66 35.55
C PRO A 41 -28.49 -14.73 34.57
N PRO A 42 -29.37 -14.38 33.61
CA PRO A 42 -29.82 -15.31 32.60
C PRO A 42 -28.63 -15.75 31.74
N ARG A 43 -28.34 -17.06 31.75
CA ARG A 43 -27.36 -17.70 30.85
C ARG A 43 -27.83 -17.56 29.39
N ARG A 44 -27.57 -16.41 28.77
CA ARG A 44 -27.58 -16.23 27.32
C ARG A 44 -26.41 -17.03 26.76
N GLY A 45 -26.66 -18.30 26.44
CA GLY A 45 -25.76 -19.09 25.62
C GLY A 45 -25.52 -18.37 24.28
N PRO A 46 -24.31 -18.36 23.72
CA PRO A 46 -24.01 -17.59 22.52
C PRO A 46 -24.64 -18.23 21.28
N GLY A 47 -25.90 -17.88 20.98
CA GLY A 47 -26.68 -18.41 19.85
C GLY A 47 -26.11 -18.10 18.45
N TRP A 48 -25.03 -17.33 18.38
CA TRP A 48 -24.30 -17.02 17.14
C TRP A 48 -23.18 -18.04 16.82
N ILE A 49 -22.71 -18.85 17.77
CA ILE A 49 -21.61 -19.79 17.51
C ILE A 49 -22.04 -20.88 16.51
N LEU A 50 -23.31 -21.29 16.55
CA LEU A 50 -23.82 -22.37 15.71
C LEU A 50 -23.78 -22.06 14.19
N PRO A 51 -24.25 -20.89 13.70
CA PRO A 51 -24.12 -20.57 12.28
C PRO A 51 -22.66 -20.36 11.82
N VAL A 52 -21.78 -19.81 12.66
CA VAL A 52 -20.35 -19.60 12.31
C VAL A 52 -19.64 -20.93 12.13
N LEU A 53 -19.87 -21.88 13.03
CA LEU A 53 -19.27 -23.21 12.96
C LEU A 53 -19.69 -23.95 11.67
N LEU A 54 -20.94 -23.78 11.24
CA LEU A 54 -21.46 -24.42 10.03
C LEU A 54 -20.82 -23.84 8.76
N VAL A 55 -20.65 -22.51 8.68
CA VAL A 55 -19.95 -21.85 7.57
C VAL A 55 -18.48 -22.28 7.49
N LEU A 56 -17.80 -22.33 8.64
CA LEU A 56 -16.40 -22.78 8.71
C LEU A 56 -16.25 -24.22 8.17
N LEU A 57 -17.16 -25.11 8.55
CA LEU A 57 -17.13 -26.51 8.12
C LEU A 57 -17.30 -26.65 6.60
N VAL A 58 -18.21 -25.86 5.99
CA VAL A 58 -18.40 -25.84 4.53
C VAL A 58 -17.14 -25.32 3.81
N LEU A 59 -16.49 -24.28 4.34
CA LEU A 59 -15.25 -23.74 3.78
C LEU A 59 -14.11 -24.76 3.81
N VAL A 60 -13.93 -25.46 4.94
CA VAL A 60 -12.89 -26.50 5.07
C VAL A 60 -13.14 -27.66 4.12
N ALA A 61 -14.38 -28.12 3.99
CA ALA A 61 -14.74 -29.18 3.05
C ALA A 61 -14.50 -28.75 1.58
N GLY A 62 -14.82 -27.51 1.23
CA GLY A 62 -14.57 -26.95 -0.10
C GLY A 62 -13.08 -26.83 -0.42
N ALA A 63 -12.27 -26.35 0.53
CA ALA A 63 -10.81 -26.24 0.36
C ALA A 63 -10.16 -27.61 0.18
N LEU A 64 -10.55 -28.60 0.99
CA LEU A 64 -10.05 -29.98 0.84
C LEU A 64 -10.45 -30.60 -0.50
N ALA A 65 -11.69 -30.37 -0.97
CA ALA A 65 -12.11 -30.85 -2.28
C ALA A 65 -11.34 -30.17 -3.43
N TRP A 66 -11.02 -28.88 -3.29
CA TRP A 66 -10.24 -28.13 -4.30
C TRP A 66 -8.80 -28.63 -4.39
N VAL A 67 -8.13 -28.85 -3.24
CA VAL A 67 -6.76 -29.37 -3.19
C VAL A 67 -6.67 -30.77 -3.80
N LEU A 68 -7.65 -31.65 -3.53
CA LEU A 68 -7.67 -33.00 -4.12
C LEU A 68 -7.97 -33.01 -5.63
N LEU A 69 -8.54 -31.94 -6.18
CA LEU A 69 -8.86 -31.84 -7.61
C LEU A 69 -7.78 -31.11 -8.42
N ALA A 70 -6.80 -30.48 -7.76
CA ALA A 70 -5.77 -29.66 -8.39
C ALA A 70 -4.44 -30.39 -8.66
N ASP A 71 -4.30 -31.67 -8.26
CA ASP A 71 -3.03 -32.43 -8.33
C ASP A 71 -2.99 -33.42 -9.52
N ASP A 72 -3.35 -32.96 -10.72
CA ASP A 72 -3.17 -33.72 -11.96
C ASP A 72 -2.91 -32.73 -13.10
N GLY A 73 -1.63 -32.46 -13.40
CA GLY A 73 -1.30 -31.58 -14.52
C GLY A 73 0.14 -31.08 -14.58
N ASP A 74 0.96 -31.89 -15.26
CA ASP A 74 2.01 -31.49 -16.20
C ASP A 74 3.42 -31.15 -15.67
N ASP A 75 4.29 -32.13 -15.93
CA ASP A 75 5.68 -32.04 -16.36
C ASP A 75 6.12 -30.68 -16.96
N ASP A 76 7.21 -30.10 -16.44
CA ASP A 76 8.02 -29.16 -17.23
C ASP A 76 9.53 -29.43 -17.04
N PRO A 77 10.30 -29.56 -18.14
CA PRO A 77 11.69 -30.00 -18.14
C PRO A 77 12.72 -28.92 -17.74
N GLU A 78 13.78 -29.36 -17.08
CA GLU A 78 14.89 -28.54 -16.58
C GLU A 78 15.52 -27.60 -17.63
N PRO A 79 15.88 -26.35 -17.26
CA PRO A 79 16.56 -25.42 -18.17
C PRO A 79 18.05 -25.77 -18.32
N THR A 80 18.48 -25.97 -19.56
CA THR A 80 19.89 -26.16 -19.94
C THR A 80 20.63 -24.83 -19.98
N THR A 81 21.69 -24.72 -19.17
CA THR A 81 22.68 -23.64 -19.20
C THR A 81 23.45 -23.64 -20.52
N THR A 82 23.31 -22.57 -21.31
CA THR A 82 24.18 -22.34 -22.48
C THR A 82 25.00 -21.06 -22.30
N THR A 83 26.27 -21.26 -21.92
CA THR A 83 27.37 -20.31 -22.05
C THR A 83 27.73 -20.12 -23.51
N SER A 84 27.85 -18.88 -23.98
CA SER A 84 28.55 -18.56 -25.25
C SER A 84 29.01 -17.10 -25.28
N SER A 85 30.30 -16.90 -25.05
CA SER A 85 31.09 -15.88 -25.77
C SER A 85 31.30 -16.38 -27.22
N PRO A 86 31.48 -15.53 -28.27
CA PRO A 86 32.81 -14.93 -28.48
C PRO A 86 32.91 -13.68 -29.42
N VAL A 87 34.15 -13.17 -29.50
CA VAL A 87 34.89 -12.69 -30.69
C VAL A 87 34.77 -11.22 -31.14
N GLU A 88 35.87 -10.51 -30.89
CA GLU A 88 36.36 -9.35 -31.63
C GLU A 88 36.86 -9.75 -33.03
N GLY A 89 36.74 -8.88 -34.03
CA GLY A 89 37.65 -8.92 -35.18
C GLY A 89 37.14 -8.35 -36.51
N SER A 90 37.95 -7.41 -37.02
CA SER A 90 38.29 -7.18 -38.44
C SER A 90 37.49 -6.17 -39.30
N THR A 91 38.12 -4.99 -39.41
CA THR A 91 38.45 -4.21 -40.61
C THR A 91 38.35 -4.95 -41.97
N THR A 92 37.86 -4.29 -43.04
CA THR A 92 38.47 -4.25 -44.39
C THR A 92 37.76 -3.27 -45.34
N THR A 93 38.57 -2.29 -45.79
CA THR A 93 38.82 -1.69 -47.11
C THR A 93 37.77 -1.67 -48.25
N ALA A 94 37.74 -0.49 -48.88
CA ALA A 94 37.05 0.03 -50.07
C ALA A 94 37.16 -0.74 -51.40
N VAL A 95 36.20 -0.48 -52.30
CA VAL A 95 36.43 -0.30 -53.76
C VAL A 95 35.43 0.72 -54.32
N ASP A 96 35.95 1.68 -55.10
CA ASP A 96 35.23 2.58 -56.00
C ASP A 96 34.51 1.83 -57.14
N ASP A 97 33.30 2.25 -57.50
CA ASP A 97 32.78 2.03 -58.85
C ASP A 97 31.93 3.22 -59.31
N THR A 98 32.44 3.91 -60.34
CA THR A 98 31.79 5.01 -61.03
C THR A 98 30.94 4.44 -62.16
N THR A 99 29.62 4.62 -62.10
CA THR A 99 28.73 4.42 -63.26
C THR A 99 27.75 5.58 -63.40
N THR A 100 28.00 6.40 -64.42
CA THR A 100 27.06 7.41 -64.94
C THR A 100 25.98 6.70 -65.74
N SER A 101 24.72 6.78 -65.30
CA SER A 101 23.56 6.30 -66.06
C SER A 101 22.43 7.34 -66.05
N SER A 102 21.98 7.67 -67.25
CA SER A 102 21.06 8.76 -67.57
C SER A 102 19.62 8.50 -67.10
N ALA A 103 18.96 9.58 -66.67
CA ALA A 103 17.64 9.61 -66.07
C ALA A 103 16.49 9.19 -67.01
N PRO A 104 15.54 8.37 -66.54
CA PRO A 104 14.16 8.40 -66.99
C PRO A 104 13.31 9.24 -66.02
N THR A 105 12.70 10.32 -66.52
CA THR A 105 11.69 11.11 -65.82
C THR A 105 10.43 10.27 -65.61
N THR A 106 10.28 9.73 -64.41
CA THR A 106 9.07 9.02 -63.96
C THR A 106 8.26 9.94 -63.07
N THR A 107 7.03 10.25 -63.49
CA THR A 107 6.04 10.98 -62.69
C THR A 107 5.67 10.13 -61.47
N ALA A 108 6.08 10.56 -60.28
CA ALA A 108 5.81 9.87 -59.04
C ALA A 108 4.29 9.90 -58.71
N PRO A 109 3.68 8.76 -58.35
CA PRO A 109 2.32 8.77 -57.79
C PRO A 109 2.32 9.50 -56.44
N SER A 110 1.35 10.37 -56.22
CA SER A 110 1.16 11.06 -54.95
C SER A 110 0.90 10.06 -53.83
N THR A 111 1.85 9.89 -52.93
CA THR A 111 1.75 9.09 -51.71
C THR A 111 0.90 9.85 -50.70
N THR A 112 -0.34 9.41 -50.49
CA THR A 112 -1.13 9.80 -49.32
C THR A 112 -0.57 9.10 -48.08
N THR A 113 0.24 9.82 -47.31
CA THR A 113 0.73 9.37 -46.00
C THR A 113 -0.45 9.34 -45.03
N THR A 114 -1.01 8.15 -44.79
CA THR A 114 -1.95 7.93 -43.70
C THR A 114 -1.13 7.82 -42.41
N THR A 115 -1.14 8.88 -41.60
CA THR A 115 -0.52 8.87 -40.28
C THR A 115 -1.28 7.87 -39.40
N ALA A 116 -0.65 6.75 -39.08
CA ALA A 116 -1.18 5.80 -38.10
C ALA A 116 -1.37 6.52 -36.75
N PRO A 117 -2.47 6.26 -36.02
CA PRO A 117 -2.69 6.85 -34.71
C PRO A 117 -1.51 6.53 -33.80
N ALA A 118 -0.94 7.56 -33.18
CA ALA A 118 0.15 7.40 -32.24
C ALA A 118 -0.36 6.60 -31.03
N THR A 119 0.16 5.38 -30.86
CA THR A 119 -0.03 4.60 -29.64
C THR A 119 0.78 5.28 -28.53
N THR A 120 0.10 6.03 -27.68
CA THR A 120 0.68 6.54 -26.44
C THR A 120 0.75 5.40 -25.44
N THR A 121 1.93 4.80 -25.29
CA THR A 121 2.21 3.88 -24.18
C THR A 121 2.38 4.73 -22.91
N THR A 122 1.33 4.83 -22.10
CA THR A 122 1.44 5.40 -20.75
C THR A 122 2.30 4.44 -19.93
N ALA A 123 3.48 4.89 -19.48
CA ALA A 123 4.31 4.10 -18.58
C ALA A 123 3.57 3.93 -17.25
N THR A 124 3.24 2.70 -16.87
CA THR A 124 2.64 2.38 -15.58
C THR A 124 3.70 2.54 -14.49
N THR A 125 3.50 3.47 -13.57
CA THR A 125 4.33 3.56 -12.36
C THR A 125 4.11 2.29 -11.52
N PRO A 126 5.16 1.59 -11.08
CA PRO A 126 5.00 0.40 -10.25
C PRO A 126 4.38 0.78 -8.89
N LEU A 127 3.40 -0.01 -8.45
CA LEU A 127 2.77 0.14 -7.14
C LEU A 127 3.60 -0.61 -6.10
N ALA A 128 4.08 0.08 -5.06
CA ALA A 128 4.83 -0.53 -3.97
C ALA A 128 4.75 0.31 -2.69
N VAL A 129 4.89 -0.35 -1.54
CA VAL A 129 5.30 0.32 -0.29
C VAL A 129 6.82 0.20 -0.21
N THR A 130 7.52 1.34 -0.26
CA THR A 130 8.99 1.39 -0.37
C THR A 130 9.67 1.42 0.99
N SER A 131 9.02 1.98 2.01
CA SER A 131 9.52 1.99 3.38
C SER A 131 8.38 1.99 4.40
N ILE A 132 8.62 1.35 5.54
CA ILE A 132 7.79 1.38 6.74
C ILE A 132 8.72 1.43 7.95
N GLU A 133 8.51 2.41 8.83
CA GLU A 133 9.34 2.63 10.02
C GLU A 133 8.46 3.02 11.21
N ALA A 134 8.89 2.67 12.42
CA ALA A 134 8.24 3.04 13.66
C ALA A 134 9.20 3.87 14.52
N SER A 135 8.67 4.89 15.20
CA SER A 135 9.41 5.62 16.22
C SER A 135 9.69 4.74 17.45
N GLU A 136 10.65 5.14 18.27
CA GLU A 136 10.77 4.63 19.63
C GLU A 136 9.46 4.87 20.41
N PHE A 137 9.17 3.99 21.37
CA PHE A 137 7.96 4.06 22.18
C PHE A 137 8.21 3.55 23.61
N THR A 138 7.28 3.83 24.51
CA THR A 138 7.34 3.38 25.92
C THR A 138 5.96 2.90 26.34
N CYS A 139 5.91 1.88 27.19
CA CYS A 139 4.65 1.29 27.63
C CYS A 139 4.18 1.82 28.99
N PRO A 140 2.88 2.15 29.14
CA PRO A 140 1.84 2.21 28.11
C PRO A 140 1.95 3.49 27.25
N GLY A 141 1.70 3.38 25.94
CA GLY A 141 1.78 4.54 25.05
C GLY A 141 1.37 4.26 23.61
N SER A 142 1.64 5.23 22.75
CA SER A 142 1.50 5.17 21.31
C SER A 142 2.88 5.32 20.65
N LEU A 143 2.96 4.94 19.38
CA LEU A 143 4.14 5.14 18.53
C LEU A 143 3.73 5.81 17.23
N THR A 144 4.68 6.47 16.57
CA THR A 144 4.47 7.04 15.24
C THR A 144 4.94 6.06 14.19
N LEU A 145 4.01 5.53 13.39
CA LEU A 145 4.29 4.72 12.21
C LEU A 145 4.45 5.67 11.01
N SER A 146 5.54 5.56 10.27
CA SER A 146 5.82 6.35 9.06
C SER A 146 5.99 5.42 7.86
N TRP A 147 5.56 5.86 6.68
CA TRP A 147 5.65 5.07 5.47
C TRP A 147 5.94 5.91 4.23
N THR A 148 6.47 5.21 3.23
CA THR A 148 6.67 5.74 1.89
C THR A 148 6.18 4.74 0.86
N THR A 149 5.55 5.22 -0.21
CA THR A 149 4.99 4.41 -1.29
C THR A 149 5.45 4.89 -2.67
N GLN A 150 5.11 4.10 -3.67
CA GLN A 150 5.30 4.42 -5.08
C GLN A 150 4.04 4.02 -5.83
N GLY A 151 3.53 4.90 -6.71
CA GLY A 151 2.37 4.61 -7.54
C GLY A 151 1.02 4.56 -6.79
N ALA A 152 0.99 4.84 -5.49
CA ALA A 152 -0.21 4.83 -4.66
C ALA A 152 -0.90 6.20 -4.63
N VAL A 153 -2.22 6.19 -4.40
CA VAL A 153 -3.05 7.38 -4.15
C VAL A 153 -3.50 7.48 -2.70
N SER A 154 -3.46 6.38 -1.95
CA SER A 154 -3.75 6.31 -0.52
C SER A 154 -3.12 5.06 0.10
N VAL A 155 -3.12 4.98 1.43
CA VAL A 155 -2.80 3.77 2.17
C VAL A 155 -3.91 3.37 3.13
N GLU A 156 -3.96 2.09 3.44
CA GLU A 156 -4.69 1.54 4.58
C GLU A 156 -3.69 0.98 5.59
N VAL A 157 -3.88 1.28 6.87
CA VAL A 157 -3.07 0.75 7.97
C VAL A 157 -3.90 -0.31 8.69
N ALA A 158 -3.31 -1.45 9.02
CA ALA A 158 -3.92 -2.51 9.82
C ALA A 158 -3.01 -2.93 10.96
N ILE A 159 -3.61 -3.45 12.04
CA ILE A 159 -2.88 -3.94 13.22
C ILE A 159 -3.31 -5.39 13.47
N ASP A 160 -2.34 -6.28 13.60
CA ASP A 160 -2.43 -7.73 13.87
C ASP A 160 -3.20 -8.58 12.87
N THR A 161 -4.05 -7.99 12.04
CA THR A 161 -4.86 -8.69 11.03
C THR A 161 -4.55 -8.15 9.63
N PRO A 162 -3.91 -8.95 8.76
CA PRO A 162 -3.70 -8.54 7.37
C PRO A 162 -5.05 -8.34 6.67
N GLY A 163 -5.19 -7.23 5.95
CA GLY A 163 -6.43 -6.87 5.25
C GLY A 163 -7.54 -6.29 6.14
N GLY A 164 -7.30 -6.15 7.45
CA GLY A 164 -8.10 -5.24 8.29
C GLY A 164 -7.85 -3.78 7.93
N VAL A 165 -8.72 -2.88 8.41
CA VAL A 165 -8.48 -1.43 8.34
C VAL A 165 -8.59 -0.88 9.75
N TYR A 166 -7.47 -0.45 10.30
CA TYR A 166 -7.39 0.38 11.49
C TYR A 166 -7.71 1.84 11.12
N ASP A 167 -7.01 2.37 10.11
CA ASP A 167 -7.23 3.72 9.59
C ASP A 167 -6.69 3.85 8.15
N THR A 168 -6.93 5.01 7.52
CA THR A 168 -6.50 5.34 6.16
C THR A 168 -5.66 6.59 6.13
N GLY A 169 -4.72 6.68 5.19
CA GLY A 169 -3.78 7.79 5.12
C GLY A 169 -3.41 8.21 3.70
N PRO A 170 -2.67 9.32 3.56
CA PRO A 170 -2.05 9.71 2.30
C PRO A 170 -1.02 8.65 1.84
N PRO A 171 -0.65 8.63 0.54
CA PRO A 171 0.34 7.70 0.01
C PRO A 171 1.70 7.83 0.73
N GLU A 172 2.05 9.05 1.14
CA GLU A 172 3.23 9.36 1.93
C GLU A 172 2.80 9.99 3.24
N GLY A 173 3.25 9.47 4.39
CA GLY A 173 2.85 10.06 5.65
C GLY A 173 3.29 9.30 6.89
N SER A 174 2.71 9.73 8.01
CA SER A 174 2.86 9.08 9.30
C SER A 174 1.56 9.16 10.10
N MET A 175 1.40 8.26 11.06
CA MET A 175 0.22 8.15 11.91
C MET A 175 0.59 7.62 13.29
N GLU A 176 -0.10 8.12 14.30
CA GLU A 176 0.01 7.61 15.65
C GLU A 176 -0.85 6.35 15.83
N VAL A 177 -0.22 5.25 16.24
CA VAL A 177 -0.87 3.95 16.46
C VAL A 177 -0.56 3.43 17.88
N PRO A 178 -1.41 2.57 18.45
CA PRO A 178 -1.14 1.95 19.75
C PRO A 178 0.19 1.20 19.74
N ALA A 179 0.96 1.24 20.83
CA ALA A 179 2.21 0.48 20.95
C ALA A 179 1.97 -0.95 21.49
N PRO A 180 2.86 -1.93 21.20
CA PRO A 180 2.75 -3.29 21.72
C PRO A 180 3.08 -3.35 23.22
N CYS A 181 2.08 -3.12 24.07
CA CYS A 181 2.28 -3.04 25.53
C CYS A 181 1.75 -4.25 26.32
N GLY A 182 1.49 -5.37 25.64
CA GLY A 182 0.93 -6.60 26.24
C GLY A 182 1.93 -7.71 26.54
N GLY A 183 3.22 -7.54 26.20
CA GLY A 183 4.21 -8.63 26.24
C GLY A 183 4.18 -9.54 25.00
N ASP A 184 3.20 -9.35 24.13
CA ASP A 184 3.11 -9.98 22.81
C ASP A 184 3.64 -9.01 21.74
N ALA A 185 4.22 -9.56 20.68
CA ALA A 185 4.57 -8.79 19.49
C ALA A 185 3.31 -8.32 18.77
N GLN A 186 3.36 -7.13 18.18
CA GLN A 186 2.29 -6.55 17.37
C GLN A 186 2.80 -6.34 15.95
N THR A 187 1.97 -6.71 14.96
CA THR A 187 2.33 -6.55 13.55
C THR A 187 1.48 -5.45 12.91
N TYR A 188 2.14 -4.47 12.31
CA TYR A 188 1.53 -3.38 11.56
C TYR A 188 1.62 -3.68 10.08
N TYR A 189 0.52 -3.50 9.36
CA TYR A 189 0.47 -3.66 7.91
C TYR A 189 0.16 -2.31 7.28
N VAL A 190 0.92 -1.92 6.27
CA VAL A 190 0.61 -0.76 5.42
C VAL A 190 0.31 -1.26 4.03
N THR A 191 -0.90 -1.01 3.54
CA THR A 191 -1.33 -1.37 2.19
C THR A 191 -1.48 -0.13 1.32
N ALA A 192 -0.58 0.02 0.35
CA ALA A 192 -0.68 1.01 -0.73
C ALA A 192 -1.81 0.66 -1.70
N LEU A 193 -2.62 1.67 -2.06
CA LEU A 193 -3.74 1.57 -2.98
C LEU A 193 -3.49 2.43 -4.22
N ALA A 194 -3.61 1.85 -5.41
CA ALA A 194 -3.57 2.60 -6.68
C ALA A 194 -4.97 2.99 -7.16
N THR A 195 -5.05 3.95 -8.10
CA THR A 195 -6.30 4.46 -8.67
C THR A 195 -7.13 3.38 -9.39
N ASN A 196 -6.49 2.32 -9.88
CA ASN A 196 -7.12 1.19 -10.56
C ASN A 196 -7.59 0.09 -9.59
N GLY A 197 -7.40 0.28 -8.27
CA GLY A 197 -7.76 -0.70 -7.25
C GLY A 197 -6.66 -1.73 -6.95
N ASP A 198 -5.50 -1.65 -7.60
CA ASP A 198 -4.37 -2.52 -7.26
C ASP A 198 -3.87 -2.22 -5.85
N ARG A 199 -3.32 -3.24 -5.20
CA ARG A 199 -2.88 -3.19 -3.79
C ARG A 199 -1.46 -3.74 -3.65
N SER A 200 -0.68 -3.12 -2.79
CA SER A 200 0.64 -3.63 -2.35
C SER A 200 0.77 -3.47 -0.85
N THR A 201 1.17 -4.52 -0.13
CA THR A 201 1.26 -4.50 1.34
C THR A 201 2.70 -4.72 1.81
N GLN A 202 3.09 -4.02 2.87
CA GLN A 202 4.29 -4.26 3.67
C GLN A 202 3.90 -4.46 5.14
N GLU A 203 4.74 -5.17 5.88
CA GLU A 203 4.54 -5.43 7.31
C GLU A 203 5.74 -4.99 8.14
N LEU A 204 5.46 -4.60 9.38
CA LEU A 204 6.44 -4.27 10.41
C LEU A 204 6.00 -4.91 11.71
N THR A 205 6.81 -5.81 12.26
CA THR A 205 6.53 -6.43 13.57
C THR A 205 7.40 -5.78 14.64
N LEU A 206 6.78 -5.33 15.73
CA LEU A 206 7.45 -4.72 16.88
C LEU A 206 7.19 -5.55 18.13
N GLU A 207 8.23 -5.75 18.92
CA GLU A 207 8.17 -6.42 20.22
C GLU A 207 8.03 -5.38 21.33
N SER A 208 7.38 -5.74 22.43
CA SER A 208 7.32 -4.89 23.62
C SER A 208 8.73 -4.71 24.21
N PRO A 209 9.14 -3.49 24.62
CA PRO A 209 10.43 -3.23 25.25
C PRO A 209 10.57 -3.89 26.63
#